data_AF-A0A6H1ZED5-F1
#
_entry.id   AF-A0A6H1ZED5-F1
#
_cell.length_a   1.000
_cell.length_b   1.000
_cell.length_c   1.000
_cell.angle_alpha   90.00
_cell.angle_beta   90.00
_cell.angle_gamma   90.00
#
_symmetry.space_group_name_H-M   'P 1'
#
loop_
_entity.id
_entity.type
_entity.pdbx_description
1 polymer ?
#
loop_
_entity_poly.entity_id
_entity_poly.type
_entity_poly.pdbx_seq_one_letter_code
_entity_poly.pdbx_strand_id
1 'polypeptide(L)'
;MNPIRHIDLFSGIGGFSIAVEAVWPNSEHIFCEIDPYCQALLKKRFERSVIFDDIRKFTADTYWNRLQESRPELKTDGDRQFFKVVTDSANTRTKRMCEGENPTSKIDLLTGGFPCQPFSTAGKRKGTTDDRYLWPEMLRVIQEFEPTWVVAENVRGLLTIESGMVFEQVLTDLEGKGYEVQPLIIPACAINAPHRRDRVWIIAKHTKGKFGDLCGYRSREEAEDSRLGKSNQYEDRKNTSDTQSWESRESSKSQGWENFSGRNWETNWLEVATRFCGVDDGLSARVDGLELSKSRHRIERLKGLGNAIVPQVAIELFKAIMMS
;
A
#
# COMPACT_ATOMS: atom_id res chain seq x y z
N MET A 1 19.27 4.66 -7.12
CA MET A 1 18.34 3.57 -6.73
C MET A 1 17.59 3.15 -7.97
N ASN A 2 17.27 1.87 -8.11
CA ASN A 2 16.39 1.43 -9.20
C ASN A 2 14.97 1.92 -8.90
N PRO A 3 14.24 2.44 -9.91
CA PRO A 3 12.85 2.80 -9.74
C PRO A 3 12.05 1.55 -9.41
N ILE A 4 11.08 1.67 -8.50
CA ILE A 4 10.18 0.56 -8.15
C ILE A 4 8.90 0.64 -8.97
N ARG A 5 8.29 -0.51 -9.24
CA ARG A 5 6.92 -0.60 -9.75
C ARG A 5 5.93 -0.72 -8.62
N HIS A 6 5.00 0.24 -8.58
CA HIS A 6 4.09 0.45 -7.48
C HIS A 6 2.64 0.41 -7.96
N ILE A 7 1.85 -0.52 -7.41
CA ILE A 7 0.39 -0.53 -7.55
C ILE A 7 -0.20 0.18 -6.33
N ASP A 8 -0.98 1.23 -6.55
CA ASP A 8 -1.70 1.95 -5.50
C ASP A 8 -3.21 1.76 -5.69
N LEU A 9 -3.82 0.89 -4.88
CA LEU A 9 -5.25 0.56 -4.94
C LEU A 9 -6.05 1.46 -4.01
N PHE A 10 -7.27 1.84 -4.43
CA PHE A 10 -8.11 2.80 -3.70
C PHE A 10 -7.33 4.08 -3.42
N SER A 11 -6.61 4.55 -4.46
CA SER A 11 -5.49 5.46 -4.30
C SER A 11 -5.88 6.81 -3.71
N GLY A 12 -7.16 7.19 -3.83
CA GLY A 12 -7.69 8.50 -3.49
C GLY A 12 -6.85 9.58 -4.15
N ILE A 13 -6.37 10.53 -3.37
CA ILE A 13 -5.51 11.62 -3.84
C ILE A 13 -4.02 11.23 -3.99
N GLY A 14 -3.69 9.94 -3.85
CA GLY A 14 -2.33 9.40 -4.07
C GLY A 14 -1.42 9.48 -2.84
N GLY A 15 -1.96 9.40 -1.62
CA GLY A 15 -1.18 9.57 -0.38
C GLY A 15 -0.01 8.59 -0.25
N PHE A 16 -0.23 7.32 -0.63
CA PHE A 16 0.84 6.31 -0.69
C PHE A 16 1.86 6.63 -1.77
N SER A 17 1.40 6.95 -2.97
CA SER A 17 2.30 7.29 -4.08
C SER A 17 3.20 8.50 -3.81
N ILE A 18 2.70 9.50 -3.08
CA ILE A 18 3.52 10.63 -2.59
C ILE A 18 4.64 10.12 -1.66
N ALA A 19 4.30 9.21 -0.74
CA ALA A 19 5.27 8.64 0.17
C ALA A 19 6.29 7.76 -0.57
N VAL A 20 5.85 7.02 -1.60
CA VAL A 20 6.74 6.23 -2.47
C VAL A 20 7.73 7.13 -3.19
N GLU A 21 7.30 8.22 -3.85
CA GLU A 21 8.23 9.12 -4.56
C GLU A 21 9.25 9.79 -3.64
N ALA A 22 8.88 10.02 -2.36
CA ALA A 22 9.78 10.58 -1.37
C ALA A 22 10.91 9.61 -0.96
N VAL A 23 10.70 8.29 -1.10
CA VAL A 23 11.71 7.26 -0.76
C VAL A 23 12.40 6.71 -2.01
N TRP A 24 11.64 6.46 -3.08
CA TRP A 24 12.10 5.98 -4.38
C TRP A 24 11.71 6.97 -5.49
N PRO A 25 12.56 7.97 -5.78
CA PRO A 25 12.32 8.90 -6.89
C PRO A 25 12.25 8.17 -8.23
N ASN A 26 11.39 8.66 -9.13
CA ASN A 26 11.12 8.09 -10.47
C ASN A 26 10.43 6.71 -10.45
N SER A 27 9.71 6.39 -9.38
CA SER A 27 8.88 5.17 -9.32
C SER A 27 7.81 5.16 -10.42
N GLU A 28 7.48 3.97 -10.91
CA GLU A 28 6.42 3.76 -11.88
C GLU A 28 5.12 3.43 -11.13
N HIS A 29 4.12 4.30 -11.25
CA HIS A 29 2.85 4.18 -10.54
C HIS A 29 1.73 3.63 -11.43
N ILE A 30 1.01 2.66 -10.88
CA ILE A 30 -0.19 2.06 -11.47
C ILE A 30 -1.31 2.29 -10.46
N PHE A 31 -2.32 3.07 -10.83
CA PHE A 31 -3.41 3.46 -9.94
C PHE A 31 -4.67 2.66 -10.25
N CYS A 32 -5.42 2.31 -9.20
CA CYS A 32 -6.81 1.89 -9.31
C CYS A 32 -7.67 2.74 -8.37
N GLU A 33 -8.47 3.63 -8.94
CA GLU A 33 -9.30 4.58 -8.20
C GLU A 33 -10.61 4.81 -8.96
N ILE A 34 -11.75 4.70 -8.28
CA ILE A 34 -13.07 4.80 -8.91
C ILE A 34 -13.58 6.25 -9.01
N ASP A 35 -13.14 7.13 -8.11
CA ASP A 35 -13.59 8.51 -8.03
C ASP A 35 -12.94 9.38 -9.13
N PRO A 36 -13.74 9.95 -10.06
CA PRO A 36 -13.18 10.73 -11.17
C PRO A 36 -12.41 11.97 -10.73
N TYR A 37 -12.75 12.58 -9.59
CA TYR A 37 -12.05 13.75 -9.06
C TYR A 37 -10.64 13.37 -8.59
N CYS A 38 -10.52 12.26 -7.87
CA CYS A 38 -9.24 11.68 -7.46
C CYS A 38 -8.42 11.27 -8.69
N GLN A 39 -9.00 10.60 -9.68
CA GLN A 39 -8.31 10.26 -10.93
C GLN A 39 -7.74 11.50 -11.64
N ALA A 40 -8.49 12.60 -11.68
CA ALA A 40 -8.03 13.85 -12.30
C ALA A 40 -6.84 14.47 -11.54
N LEU A 41 -6.83 14.40 -10.21
CA LEU A 41 -5.68 14.82 -9.39
C LEU A 41 -4.46 13.92 -9.63
N LEU A 42 -4.65 12.60 -9.63
CA LEU A 42 -3.59 11.62 -9.86
C LEU A 42 -2.95 11.83 -11.24
N LYS A 43 -3.76 11.99 -12.30
CA LYS A 43 -3.28 12.22 -13.66
C LYS A 43 -2.47 13.51 -13.77
N LYS A 44 -2.89 14.57 -13.08
CA LYS A 44 -2.19 15.86 -13.06
C LYS A 44 -0.85 15.78 -12.35
N ARG A 45 -0.75 14.99 -11.28
CA ARG A 45 0.47 14.87 -10.48
C ARG A 45 1.44 13.83 -11.02
N PHE A 46 0.92 12.72 -11.52
CA PHE A 46 1.64 11.54 -11.99
C PHE A 46 1.35 11.32 -13.47
N GLU A 47 1.80 12.23 -14.33
CA GLU A 47 1.43 12.31 -15.75
C GLU A 47 1.71 11.02 -16.55
N ARG A 48 2.72 10.25 -16.13
CA ARG A 48 3.15 8.99 -16.78
C ARG A 48 2.44 7.75 -16.26
N SER A 49 1.57 7.90 -15.26
CA SER A 49 0.91 6.77 -14.61
C SER A 49 -0.25 6.21 -15.43
N VAL A 50 -0.50 4.91 -15.24
CA VAL A 50 -1.69 4.26 -15.77
C VAL A 50 -2.75 4.24 -14.68
N ILE A 51 -3.97 4.63 -15.01
CA ILE A 51 -5.11 4.66 -14.08
C ILE A 51 -6.18 3.68 -14.58
N PHE A 52 -6.62 2.81 -13.68
CA PHE A 52 -7.76 1.91 -13.79
C PHE A 52 -8.90 2.41 -12.88
N ASP A 53 -10.13 2.09 -13.25
CA ASP A 53 -11.34 2.57 -12.58
C ASP A 53 -11.79 1.65 -11.43
N ASP A 54 -12.49 0.56 -11.75
CA ASP A 54 -13.05 -0.38 -10.79
C ASP A 54 -12.07 -1.52 -10.57
N ILE A 55 -11.69 -1.74 -9.30
CA ILE A 55 -10.81 -2.83 -8.91
C ILE A 55 -11.33 -4.19 -9.39
N ARG A 56 -12.66 -4.38 -9.45
CA ARG A 56 -13.30 -5.63 -9.94
C ARG A 56 -12.96 -5.96 -11.39
N LYS A 57 -12.54 -4.97 -12.17
CA LYS A 57 -12.11 -5.11 -13.57
C LYS A 57 -10.59 -5.04 -13.72
N PHE A 58 -9.89 -4.60 -12.69
CA PHE A 58 -8.44 -4.53 -12.69
C PHE A 58 -7.84 -5.91 -12.44
N THR A 59 -7.25 -6.48 -13.48
CA THR A 59 -6.55 -7.78 -13.46
C THR A 59 -5.15 -7.66 -14.05
N ALA A 60 -4.27 -8.62 -13.76
CA ALA A 60 -2.96 -8.73 -14.40
C ALA A 60 -3.06 -8.72 -15.93
N ASP A 61 -4.00 -9.45 -16.50
CA ASP A 61 -4.22 -9.49 -17.95
C ASP A 61 -4.61 -8.13 -18.51
N THR A 62 -5.57 -7.43 -17.88
CA THR A 62 -5.98 -6.09 -18.35
C THR A 62 -4.82 -5.10 -18.32
N TYR A 63 -3.93 -5.22 -17.33
CA TYR A 63 -2.75 -4.37 -17.25
C TYR A 63 -1.70 -4.72 -18.31
N TRP A 64 -1.35 -6.00 -18.44
CA TRP A 64 -0.31 -6.42 -19.39
C TRP A 64 -0.73 -6.22 -20.85
N ASN A 65 -2.01 -6.41 -21.17
CA ASN A 65 -2.55 -6.11 -22.50
C ASN A 65 -2.46 -4.62 -22.81
N ARG A 66 -2.85 -3.75 -21.87
CA ARG A 66 -2.76 -2.29 -22.05
C ARG A 66 -1.31 -1.81 -22.25
N LEU A 67 -0.35 -2.43 -21.55
CA LEU A 67 1.07 -2.14 -21.77
C LEU A 67 1.56 -2.58 -23.16
N GLN A 68 1.07 -3.71 -23.68
CA GLN A 68 1.42 -4.16 -25.03
C GLN A 68 0.85 -3.23 -26.12
N GLU A 69 -0.40 -2.78 -25.98
CA GLU A 69 -1.05 -1.84 -26.90
C GLU A 69 -0.36 -0.47 -26.93
N SER A 70 0.20 -0.03 -25.80
CA SER A 70 0.94 1.24 -25.70
C SER A 70 2.36 1.19 -26.30
N ARG A 71 2.84 0.01 -26.73
CA ARG A 71 4.18 -0.13 -27.34
C ARG A 71 4.11 0.13 -28.85
N PRO A 72 5.08 0.87 -29.43
CA PRO A 72 5.16 1.04 -30.88
C PRO A 72 5.34 -0.32 -31.58
N GLU A 73 4.72 -0.46 -32.76
CA GLU A 73 4.69 -1.70 -33.55
C GLU A 73 6.05 -2.39 -33.67
N LEU A 74 6.06 -3.70 -33.36
CA LEU A 74 7.17 -4.61 -33.62
C LEU A 74 7.37 -4.73 -35.13
N LYS A 75 8.52 -4.27 -35.62
CA LYS A 75 8.99 -4.66 -36.96
C LYS A 75 9.81 -5.93 -36.82
N THR A 76 9.32 -7.01 -37.42
CA THR A 76 10.05 -8.26 -37.58
C THR A 76 10.84 -8.23 -38.89
N ASP A 77 12.15 -8.47 -38.82
CA ASP A 77 13.00 -8.77 -39.98
C ASP A 77 13.63 -10.16 -39.73
N GLY A 78 12.97 -11.20 -40.25
CA GLY A 78 13.27 -12.60 -39.92
C GLY A 78 13.06 -12.93 -38.43
N ASP A 79 13.92 -13.77 -37.85
CA ASP A 79 13.87 -14.19 -36.43
C ASP A 79 14.28 -13.08 -35.43
N ARG A 80 14.45 -11.83 -35.89
CA ARG A 80 14.97 -10.73 -35.06
C ARG A 80 13.89 -9.72 -34.75
N GLN A 81 13.63 -9.53 -33.45
CA GLN A 81 12.74 -8.48 -32.94
C GLN A 81 13.53 -7.21 -32.61
N PHE A 82 13.13 -6.08 -33.19
CA PHE A 82 13.68 -4.76 -32.88
C PHE A 82 12.56 -3.82 -32.43
N PHE A 83 12.79 -3.08 -31.36
CA PHE A 83 11.91 -1.98 -30.95
C PHE A 83 12.47 -0.64 -31.40
N LYS A 84 11.62 0.20 -32.00
CA LYS A 84 11.96 1.59 -32.29
C LYS A 84 11.71 2.41 -31.03
N VAL A 85 12.76 2.68 -30.25
CA VAL A 85 12.65 3.61 -29.12
C VAL A 85 12.53 5.02 -29.70
N VAL A 86 11.36 5.62 -29.55
CA VAL A 86 11.15 7.04 -29.87
C VAL A 86 11.67 7.83 -28.67
N THR A 87 12.87 8.39 -28.79
CA THR A 87 13.34 9.47 -27.90
C THR A 87 13.05 10.80 -28.60
N ASP A 88 12.58 11.79 -27.83
CA ASP A 88 12.17 13.10 -28.34
C ASP A 88 13.15 13.69 -29.35
N SER A 89 12.58 14.14 -30.46
CA SER A 89 13.15 14.95 -31.55
C SER A 89 14.55 14.58 -32.08
N ALA A 90 14.53 14.06 -33.32
CA ALA A 90 15.60 14.06 -34.32
C ALA A 90 16.79 13.10 -34.19
N ASN A 91 16.84 12.16 -33.23
CA ASN A 91 17.88 11.11 -33.27
C ASN A 91 17.37 9.73 -32.84
N THR A 92 17.10 8.86 -33.82
CA THR A 92 16.72 7.46 -33.59
C THR A 92 17.97 6.62 -33.40
N ARG A 93 18.22 6.11 -32.20
CA ARG A 93 19.33 5.16 -31.94
C ARG A 93 18.77 3.77 -31.68
N THR A 94 19.07 2.81 -32.56
CA THR A 94 18.65 1.42 -32.43
C THR A 94 19.46 0.74 -31.31
N LYS A 95 18.82 0.42 -30.18
CA LYS A 95 19.43 -0.40 -29.12
C LYS A 95 19.13 -1.88 -29.42
N ARG A 96 20.18 -2.71 -29.48
CA ARG A 96 20.04 -4.19 -29.57
C ARG A 96 19.51 -4.71 -28.24
N MET A 97 18.53 -5.61 -28.29
CA MET A 97 18.21 -6.46 -27.15
C MET A 97 19.24 -7.58 -27.05
N CYS A 98 19.69 -7.87 -25.82
CA CYS A 98 20.28 -9.15 -25.50
C CYS A 98 19.13 -10.14 -25.29
N GLU A 99 19.22 -11.36 -25.83
CA GLU A 99 18.25 -12.42 -25.59
C GLU A 99 18.08 -12.64 -24.07
N GLY A 100 16.88 -12.40 -23.54
CA GLY A 100 16.56 -12.58 -22.11
C GLY A 100 15.75 -11.45 -21.45
N GLU A 101 15.63 -10.27 -22.05
CA GLU A 101 14.79 -9.18 -21.50
C GLU A 101 13.31 -9.37 -21.88
N ASN A 102 12.68 -10.40 -21.30
CA ASN A 102 11.23 -10.44 -21.21
C ASN A 102 10.83 -9.38 -20.16
N PRO A 103 9.97 -8.39 -20.46
CA PRO A 103 9.52 -7.42 -19.45
C PRO A 103 8.44 -8.07 -18.58
N THR A 104 8.78 -9.18 -17.92
CA THR A 104 8.13 -9.72 -16.73
C THR A 104 8.46 -8.78 -15.57
N SER A 105 7.88 -7.59 -15.69
CA SER A 105 7.93 -6.48 -14.77
C SER A 105 7.38 -6.80 -13.39
N LYS A 106 8.06 -7.59 -12.56
CA LYS A 106 7.64 -7.88 -11.17
C LYS A 106 7.14 -6.60 -10.48
N ILE A 107 6.01 -6.66 -9.78
CA ILE A 107 5.53 -5.57 -8.95
C ILE A 107 6.32 -5.58 -7.63
N ASP A 108 6.92 -4.44 -7.29
CA ASP A 108 7.75 -4.34 -6.09
C ASP A 108 6.89 -4.07 -4.86
N LEU A 109 5.93 -3.15 -4.99
CA LEU A 109 5.09 -2.70 -3.90
C LEU A 109 3.63 -2.60 -4.36
N LEU A 110 2.72 -3.08 -3.52
CA LEU A 110 1.29 -2.85 -3.64
C LEU A 110 0.79 -2.17 -2.37
N THR A 111 0.11 -1.03 -2.51
CA THR A 111 -0.53 -0.32 -1.40
C THR A 111 -2.03 -0.26 -1.56
N GLY A 112 -2.75 -0.04 -0.47
CA GLY A 112 -4.15 0.36 -0.57
C GLY A 112 -4.89 0.45 0.75
N GLY A 113 -5.93 1.29 0.77
CA GLY A 113 -6.86 1.40 1.89
C GLY A 113 -8.24 0.88 1.51
N PHE A 114 -8.44 -0.45 1.60
CA PHE A 114 -9.70 -1.05 1.14
C PHE A 114 -10.90 -0.53 1.96
N PRO A 115 -12.00 -0.15 1.30
CA PRO A 115 -13.23 0.22 1.99
C PRO A 115 -13.73 -0.90 2.89
N CYS A 116 -13.86 -0.59 4.18
CA CYS A 116 -14.40 -1.48 5.20
C CYS A 116 -15.46 -0.72 6.00
N GLN A 117 -16.57 -0.37 5.34
CA GLN A 117 -17.68 0.30 6.03
C GLN A 117 -18.36 -0.70 6.99
N PRO A 118 -18.73 -0.27 8.21
CA PRO A 118 -19.46 -1.12 9.12
C PRO A 118 -20.84 -1.43 8.55
N PHE A 119 -21.21 -2.71 8.60
CA PHE A 119 -22.58 -3.19 8.43
C PHE A 119 -23.48 -2.32 9.31
N SER A 120 -24.43 -1.60 8.71
CA SER A 120 -25.29 -0.69 9.46
C SER A 120 -26.01 -1.46 10.56
N THR A 121 -26.03 -0.90 11.77
CA THR A 121 -26.77 -1.35 12.97
C THR A 121 -28.29 -1.41 12.78
N ALA A 122 -28.79 -1.17 11.56
CA ALA A 122 -30.18 -1.25 11.17
C ALA A 122 -30.30 -2.14 9.92
N GLY A 123 -30.46 -3.46 10.12
CA GLY A 123 -30.91 -4.36 9.06
C GLY A 123 -30.12 -5.65 8.92
N LYS A 124 -30.54 -6.68 9.66
CA LYS A 124 -30.43 -8.12 9.33
C LYS A 124 -29.11 -8.60 8.71
N ARG A 125 -28.23 -9.14 9.55
CA ARG A 125 -27.29 -10.27 9.30
C ARG A 125 -27.08 -10.65 7.83
N LYS A 126 -26.35 -9.83 7.10
CA LYS A 126 -25.65 -10.23 5.87
C LYS A 126 -24.20 -9.80 6.07
N GLY A 127 -23.34 -10.74 6.46
CA GLY A 127 -21.92 -10.52 6.73
C GLY A 127 -21.15 -10.12 5.45
N THR A 128 -20.10 -10.86 5.10
CA THR A 128 -19.19 -10.68 3.92
C THR A 128 -19.84 -10.62 2.51
N THR A 129 -21.16 -10.41 2.41
CA THR A 129 -21.96 -10.29 1.19
C THR A 129 -22.33 -8.85 0.83
N ASP A 130 -21.71 -7.85 1.47
CA ASP A 130 -21.85 -6.44 1.09
C ASP A 130 -20.87 -6.10 -0.04
N ASP A 131 -21.38 -5.60 -1.16
CA ASP A 131 -20.59 -5.21 -2.34
C ASP A 131 -19.53 -4.12 -2.04
N ARG A 132 -19.63 -3.45 -0.89
CA ARG A 132 -18.68 -2.43 -0.42
C ARG A 132 -17.48 -3.03 0.32
N TYR A 133 -17.51 -4.31 0.70
CA TYR A 133 -16.36 -5.01 1.26
C TYR A 133 -15.41 -5.42 0.14
N LEU A 134 -14.36 -4.62 -0.08
CA LEU A 134 -13.45 -4.81 -1.22
C LEU A 134 -12.12 -5.47 -0.86
N TRP A 135 -11.99 -6.01 0.36
CA TRP A 135 -10.84 -6.86 0.70
C TRP A 135 -10.68 -8.06 -0.25
N PRO A 136 -11.74 -8.82 -0.62
CA PRO A 136 -11.58 -9.95 -1.54
C PRO A 136 -11.02 -9.55 -2.90
N GLU A 137 -11.38 -8.36 -3.40
CA GLU A 137 -10.85 -7.82 -4.65
C GLU A 137 -9.38 -7.37 -4.51
N MET A 138 -9.03 -6.73 -3.40
CA MET A 138 -7.63 -6.40 -3.10
C MET A 138 -6.77 -7.66 -3.00
N LEU A 139 -7.26 -8.68 -2.30
CA LEU A 139 -6.62 -9.97 -2.16
C LEU A 139 -6.47 -10.67 -3.52
N ARG A 140 -7.47 -10.60 -4.40
CA ARG A 140 -7.38 -11.11 -5.78
C ARG A 140 -6.24 -10.43 -6.54
N VAL A 141 -6.14 -9.10 -6.50
CA VAL A 141 -5.04 -8.35 -7.15
C VAL A 141 -3.68 -8.77 -6.57
N ILE A 142 -3.57 -8.92 -5.24
CA ILE A 142 -2.33 -9.41 -4.60
C ILE A 142 -1.94 -10.80 -5.14
N GLN A 143 -2.91 -11.70 -5.30
CA GLN A 143 -2.67 -13.05 -5.84
C GLN A 143 -2.22 -13.04 -7.30
N GLU A 144 -2.82 -12.19 -8.13
CA GLU A 144 -2.50 -12.12 -9.54
C GLU A 144 -1.12 -11.49 -9.81
N PHE A 145 -0.72 -10.50 -9.01
CA PHE A 145 0.52 -9.74 -9.22
C PHE A 145 1.70 -10.20 -8.36
N GLU A 146 1.44 -10.95 -7.28
CA GLU A 146 2.44 -11.43 -6.31
C GLU A 146 3.51 -10.38 -5.95
N PRO A 147 3.11 -9.17 -5.49
CA PRO A 147 4.05 -8.09 -5.22
C PRO A 147 5.05 -8.48 -4.13
N THR A 148 6.28 -7.94 -4.20
CA THR A 148 7.30 -8.21 -3.17
C THR A 148 6.84 -7.74 -1.79
N TRP A 149 6.17 -6.58 -1.73
CA TRP A 149 5.62 -5.99 -0.53
C TRP A 149 4.17 -5.61 -0.72
N VAL A 150 3.36 -5.83 0.32
CA VAL A 150 2.00 -5.28 0.45
C VAL A 150 1.98 -4.36 1.66
N VAL A 151 1.44 -3.15 1.51
CA VAL A 151 1.19 -2.23 2.63
C VAL A 151 -0.24 -1.74 2.57
N ALA A 152 -1.07 -2.22 3.50
CA ALA A 152 -2.46 -1.78 3.62
C ALA A 152 -2.63 -0.82 4.81
N GLU A 153 -3.49 0.19 4.65
CA GLU A 153 -3.91 1.07 5.74
C GLU A 153 -5.42 0.94 5.95
N ASN A 154 -5.87 1.02 7.21
CA ASN A 154 -7.29 1.14 7.50
C ASN A 154 -7.57 1.91 8.79
N VAL A 155 -8.83 2.27 9.00
CA VAL A 155 -9.29 2.90 10.24
C VAL A 155 -9.11 1.95 11.42
N ARG A 156 -8.86 2.49 12.62
CA ARG A 156 -8.77 1.71 13.87
C ARG A 156 -9.98 0.81 14.12
N GLY A 157 -11.16 1.19 13.61
CA GLY A 157 -12.38 0.39 13.68
C GLY A 157 -12.25 -1.02 13.09
N LEU A 158 -11.34 -1.23 12.13
CA LEU A 158 -11.08 -2.54 11.50
C LEU A 158 -10.87 -3.66 12.54
N LEU A 159 -10.19 -3.35 13.65
CA LEU A 159 -9.90 -4.29 14.74
C LEU A 159 -11.14 -4.80 15.47
N THR A 160 -12.29 -4.16 15.27
CA THR A 160 -13.53 -4.43 16.01
C THR A 160 -14.71 -4.83 15.12
N ILE A 161 -14.57 -4.68 13.79
CA ILE A 161 -15.64 -5.06 12.84
C ILE A 161 -15.84 -6.58 12.92
N GLU A 162 -17.11 -7.01 13.02
CA GLU A 162 -17.48 -8.42 13.16
C GLU A 162 -16.69 -9.11 14.29
N SER A 163 -16.59 -8.45 15.45
CA SER A 163 -15.82 -8.93 16.62
C SER A 163 -14.32 -9.19 16.33
N GLY A 164 -13.75 -8.47 15.36
CA GLY A 164 -12.36 -8.62 14.95
C GLY A 164 -12.13 -9.63 13.81
N MET A 165 -13.17 -10.36 13.39
CA MET A 165 -13.04 -11.41 12.37
C MET A 165 -12.52 -10.89 11.02
N VAL A 166 -12.87 -9.65 10.63
CA VAL A 166 -12.38 -9.07 9.37
C VAL A 166 -10.87 -8.82 9.43
N PHE A 167 -10.37 -8.31 10.54
CA PHE A 167 -8.94 -8.09 10.72
C PHE A 167 -8.16 -9.41 10.69
N GLU A 168 -8.62 -10.42 11.44
CA GLU A 168 -8.02 -11.75 11.46
C GLU A 168 -8.07 -12.42 10.08
N GLN A 169 -9.17 -12.27 9.34
CA GLN A 169 -9.29 -12.75 7.97
C GLN A 169 -8.22 -12.13 7.07
N VAL A 170 -8.02 -10.81 7.12
CA VAL A 170 -7.01 -10.12 6.31
C VAL A 170 -5.61 -10.68 6.55
N LEU A 171 -5.24 -10.89 7.81
CA LEU A 171 -3.93 -11.46 8.17
C LEU A 171 -3.80 -12.91 7.67
N THR A 172 -4.81 -13.74 7.97
CA THR A 172 -4.83 -15.17 7.58
C THR A 172 -4.78 -15.34 6.07
N ASP A 173 -5.52 -14.52 5.32
CA ASP A 173 -5.54 -14.56 3.87
C ASP A 173 -4.15 -14.22 3.28
N LEU A 174 -3.48 -13.18 3.79
CA LEU A 174 -2.12 -12.81 3.35
C LEU A 174 -1.10 -13.90 3.67
N GLU A 175 -1.13 -14.45 4.88
CA GLU A 175 -0.27 -15.58 5.28
C GLU A 175 -0.51 -16.80 4.40
N GLY A 176 -1.78 -17.11 4.11
CA GLY A 176 -2.18 -18.17 3.18
C GLY A 176 -1.71 -17.96 1.74
N LYS A 177 -1.31 -16.73 1.37
CA LYS A 177 -0.66 -16.41 0.08
C LYS A 177 0.85 -16.28 0.17
N GLY A 178 1.46 -16.74 1.26
CA GLY A 178 2.91 -16.82 1.42
C GLY A 178 3.55 -15.48 1.80
N TYR A 179 2.82 -14.61 2.50
CA TYR A 179 3.37 -13.39 3.06
C TYR A 179 3.69 -13.54 4.55
N GLU A 180 4.82 -13.01 4.99
CA GLU A 180 5.08 -12.71 6.41
C GLU A 180 4.41 -11.38 6.73
N VAL A 181 3.46 -11.37 7.68
CA VAL A 181 2.57 -10.23 7.94
C VAL A 181 2.86 -9.60 9.29
N GLN A 182 2.93 -8.27 9.34
CA GLN A 182 3.12 -7.49 10.56
C GLN A 182 2.08 -6.35 10.63
N PRO A 183 1.07 -6.47 11.51
CA PRO A 183 0.15 -5.38 11.79
C PRO A 183 0.69 -4.42 12.86
N LEU A 184 0.47 -3.12 12.67
CA LEU A 184 0.86 -2.04 13.58
C LEU A 184 -0.28 -1.02 13.71
N ILE A 185 -0.37 -0.34 14.86
CA ILE A 185 -1.23 0.83 15.02
C ILE A 185 -0.35 2.05 15.15
N ILE A 186 -0.41 2.96 14.19
CA ILE A 186 0.41 4.17 14.18
C ILE A 186 -0.51 5.40 14.13
N PRO A 187 -0.49 6.26 15.15
CA PRO A 187 -1.21 7.51 15.11
C PRO A 187 -0.46 8.54 14.26
N ALA A 188 -1.19 9.40 13.55
CA ALA A 188 -0.57 10.50 12.81
C ALA A 188 0.31 11.42 13.69
N CYS A 189 -0.02 11.61 14.97
CA CYS A 189 0.80 12.44 15.84
C CYS A 189 2.19 11.83 16.14
N ALA A 190 2.41 10.53 15.90
CA ALA A 190 3.72 9.89 16.11
C ALA A 190 4.82 10.43 15.16
N ILE A 191 4.42 10.99 14.01
CA ILE A 191 5.31 11.65 13.05
C ILE A 191 5.07 13.17 13.03
N ASN A 192 4.80 13.75 14.21
CA ASN A 192 4.65 15.18 14.42
C ASN A 192 3.51 15.84 13.62
N ALA A 193 2.53 15.08 13.11
CA ALA A 193 1.33 15.67 12.55
C ALA A 193 0.55 16.42 13.66
N PRO A 194 -0.15 17.53 13.31
CA PRO A 194 -0.83 18.37 14.30
C PRO A 194 -2.12 17.74 14.87
N HIS A 195 -2.42 16.48 14.54
CA HIS A 195 -3.67 15.81 14.89
C HIS A 195 -3.45 14.34 15.26
N ARG A 196 -4.33 13.80 16.10
CA ARG A 196 -4.41 12.36 16.36
C ARG A 196 -5.32 11.70 15.34
N ARG A 197 -4.79 10.67 14.68
CA ARG A 197 -5.53 9.80 13.76
C ARG A 197 -4.91 8.42 13.83
N ASP A 198 -5.47 7.57 14.69
CA ASP A 198 -5.03 6.18 14.83
C ASP A 198 -5.41 5.39 13.56
N ARG A 199 -4.44 4.68 13.01
CA ARG A 199 -4.61 3.84 11.81
C ARG A 199 -3.93 2.50 11.99
N VAL A 200 -4.58 1.46 11.49
CA VAL A 200 -4.03 0.12 11.37
C VAL A 200 -3.22 0.08 10.09
N TRP A 201 -1.98 -0.35 10.19
CA TRP A 201 -1.06 -0.56 9.08
C TRP A 201 -0.74 -2.04 9.03
N ILE A 202 -0.90 -2.67 7.88
CA ILE A 202 -0.59 -4.08 7.66
C ILE A 202 0.53 -4.12 6.64
N ILE A 203 1.73 -4.51 7.08
CA ILE A 203 2.92 -4.63 6.24
C ILE A 203 3.14 -6.12 6.00
N ALA A 204 3.28 -6.52 4.75
CA ALA A 204 3.46 -7.92 4.40
C ALA A 204 4.60 -8.08 3.38
N LYS A 205 5.57 -8.97 3.67
CA LYS A 205 6.69 -9.31 2.78
C LYS A 205 6.45 -10.67 2.15
N HIS A 206 6.52 -10.76 0.83
CA HIS A 206 6.39 -12.05 0.17
C HIS A 206 7.59 -12.94 0.49
N THR A 207 7.33 -14.16 0.96
CA THR A 207 8.36 -15.11 1.42
C THR A 207 9.01 -15.97 0.33
N LYS A 208 9.00 -15.57 -0.96
CA LYS A 208 9.55 -16.41 -2.06
C LYS A 208 10.96 -16.89 -1.67
N GLY A 209 11.06 -18.21 -1.41
CA GLY A 209 12.25 -18.88 -0.85
C GLY A 209 12.03 -19.72 0.43
N LYS A 210 10.90 -19.59 1.16
CA LYS A 210 10.67 -20.35 2.42
C LYS A 210 9.58 -21.43 2.39
N PHE A 211 8.62 -21.37 1.45
CA PHE A 211 7.46 -22.28 1.44
C PHE A 211 7.58 -23.52 0.55
N GLY A 212 8.71 -23.69 -0.16
CA GLY A 212 8.97 -24.87 -1.00
C GLY A 212 9.33 -26.15 -0.22
N ASP A 213 9.73 -26.04 1.05
CA ASP A 213 10.33 -27.16 1.80
C ASP A 213 9.44 -27.77 2.89
N LEU A 214 8.23 -27.22 3.13
CA LEU A 214 7.34 -27.72 4.20
C LEU A 214 6.08 -28.43 3.71
N CYS A 215 5.80 -28.44 2.40
CA CYS A 215 4.73 -29.27 1.84
C CYS A 215 5.27 -30.65 1.41
N GLY A 216 5.75 -31.39 2.40
CA GLY A 216 6.26 -32.76 2.26
C GLY A 216 5.56 -33.75 3.20
N TYR A 217 4.30 -33.49 3.60
CA TYR A 217 3.53 -34.48 4.35
C TYR A 217 2.92 -35.49 3.38
N ARG A 218 3.75 -36.44 2.94
CA ARG A 218 3.23 -37.72 2.44
C ARG A 218 2.60 -38.45 3.61
N SER A 219 1.29 -38.68 3.54
CA SER A 219 0.60 -39.67 4.35
C SER A 219 1.32 -41.01 4.22
N ARG A 220 1.84 -41.51 5.33
CA ARG A 220 2.22 -42.91 5.44
C ARG A 220 1.69 -43.45 6.76
N GLU A 221 0.65 -44.24 6.61
CA GLU A 221 0.09 -45.13 7.62
C GLU A 221 1.18 -46.06 8.19
N GLU A 222 1.03 -46.30 9.49
CA GLU A 222 1.42 -47.51 10.24
C GLU A 222 2.91 -47.94 10.25
N ALA A 223 3.54 -47.66 11.39
CA ALA A 223 4.36 -48.66 12.10
C ALA A 223 4.44 -48.28 13.59
N GLU A 224 3.61 -48.94 14.40
CA GLU A 224 3.84 -49.08 15.84
C GLU A 224 5.15 -49.85 16.08
N ASP A 225 5.98 -49.38 17.02
CA ASP A 225 6.23 -50.08 18.29
C ASP A 225 7.58 -49.68 18.91
N SER A 226 7.52 -49.47 20.22
CA SER A 226 8.60 -49.52 21.21
C SER A 226 9.64 -48.40 21.22
N ARG A 227 9.52 -47.51 22.22
CA ARG A 227 10.40 -47.52 23.41
C ARG A 227 10.07 -46.36 24.36
N LEU A 228 9.30 -46.71 25.38
CA LEU A 228 9.50 -46.39 26.81
C LEU A 228 10.30 -45.13 27.17
N GLY A 229 9.56 -44.16 27.71
CA GLY A 229 9.72 -43.72 29.10
C GLY A 229 10.88 -42.79 29.41
N LYS A 230 10.56 -41.54 29.73
CA LYS A 230 11.06 -40.85 30.93
C LYS A 230 10.28 -39.58 31.21
N SER A 231 9.64 -39.59 32.38
CA SER A 231 9.15 -38.43 33.12
C SER A 231 10.31 -37.51 33.53
N ASN A 232 10.08 -36.20 33.53
CA ASN A 232 10.33 -35.29 34.67
C ASN A 232 10.04 -33.85 34.22
N GLN A 233 9.02 -33.24 34.83
CA GLN A 233 9.12 -32.31 35.96
C GLN A 233 9.43 -30.88 35.51
N TYR A 234 8.39 -30.06 35.64
CA TYR A 234 8.42 -28.61 35.71
C TYR A 234 9.41 -28.17 36.79
N GLU A 235 10.39 -27.35 36.41
CA GLU A 235 11.07 -26.45 37.33
C GLU A 235 10.84 -25.00 36.90
N ASP A 236 10.23 -24.29 37.83
CA ASP A 236 9.94 -22.88 37.86
C ASP A 236 11.22 -22.12 38.21
N ARG A 237 11.67 -21.18 37.37
CA ARG A 237 12.75 -20.24 37.73
C ARG A 237 12.45 -18.83 37.28
N LYS A 238 12.06 -18.02 38.27
CA LYS A 238 12.18 -16.56 38.28
C LYS A 238 13.64 -16.15 38.51
N ASN A 239 14.09 -15.13 37.77
CA ASN A 239 15.08 -14.11 38.16
C ASN A 239 14.98 -13.00 37.08
N THR A 240 14.34 -11.85 37.32
CA THR A 240 14.81 -10.62 37.99
C THR A 240 15.99 -9.90 37.32
N SER A 241 15.67 -8.64 36.95
CA SER A 241 16.48 -7.43 36.73
C SER A 241 17.57 -7.44 35.65
N ASP A 242 17.42 -6.58 34.64
CA ASP A 242 18.12 -5.29 34.67
C ASP A 242 17.52 -4.28 33.69
N THR A 243 17.10 -3.16 34.27
CA THR A 243 16.77 -1.89 33.62
C THR A 243 18.04 -1.19 33.18
N GLN A 244 18.18 -0.90 31.88
CA GLN A 244 19.06 0.18 31.42
C GLN A 244 18.31 1.13 30.48
N SER A 245 18.04 2.30 31.07
CA SER A 245 17.78 3.59 30.46
C SER A 245 18.71 3.88 29.28
N TRP A 246 18.14 4.27 28.14
CA TRP A 246 18.90 4.85 27.03
C TRP A 246 18.46 6.31 26.86
N GLU A 247 19.29 7.20 27.38
CA GLU A 247 19.17 8.64 27.29
C GLU A 247 19.40 9.14 25.85
N SER A 248 18.62 10.16 25.50
CA SER A 248 18.62 10.85 24.22
C SER A 248 19.95 11.56 23.94
N ARG A 249 20.39 11.48 22.68
CA ARG A 249 21.39 12.40 22.12
C ARG A 249 20.78 13.17 20.96
N GLU A 250 20.39 14.41 21.25
CA GLU A 250 20.11 15.43 20.25
C GLU A 250 21.38 15.86 19.53
N SER A 251 21.30 16.02 18.21
CA SER A 251 22.17 16.93 17.46
C SER A 251 21.44 17.46 16.22
N SER A 252 20.77 18.58 16.42
CA SER A 252 20.88 19.83 15.66
C SER A 252 20.85 19.83 14.12
N LYS A 253 19.82 20.57 13.64
CA LYS A 253 19.73 21.48 12.47
C LYS A 253 19.29 20.89 11.12
N SER A 254 17.99 21.00 10.86
CA SER A 254 17.47 21.45 9.57
C SER A 254 16.56 22.68 9.80
N GLN A 255 16.91 23.77 9.12
CA GLN A 255 16.23 25.06 9.19
C GLN A 255 14.89 25.01 8.45
N GLY A 256 13.88 25.70 8.99
CA GLY A 256 12.77 26.23 8.18
C GLY A 256 11.34 25.88 8.58
N TRP A 257 11.02 25.64 9.86
CA TRP A 257 9.63 25.60 10.34
C TRP A 257 9.54 26.34 11.68
N GLU A 258 9.37 27.67 11.63
CA GLU A 258 9.27 28.50 12.83
C GLU A 258 8.03 28.14 13.67
N ASN A 259 8.30 27.85 14.96
CA ASN A 259 7.48 28.10 16.15
C ASN A 259 5.96 27.85 16.09
N PHE A 260 5.55 26.58 16.26
CA PHE A 260 4.21 26.24 16.78
C PHE A 260 4.30 25.80 18.25
N SER A 261 4.47 26.77 19.15
CA SER A 261 4.37 26.57 20.60
C SER A 261 2.90 26.45 21.01
N GLY A 262 2.39 25.21 21.14
CA GLY A 262 1.03 24.95 21.65
C GLY A 262 0.35 23.67 21.16
N ARG A 263 1.08 22.59 20.90
CA ARG A 263 0.49 21.35 20.36
C ARG A 263 -0.30 20.58 21.43
N ASN A 264 -1.62 20.49 21.26
CA ASN A 264 -2.43 19.45 21.89
C ASN A 264 -2.49 18.24 20.95
N TRP A 265 -1.76 17.18 21.29
CA TRP A 265 -1.66 15.94 20.53
C TRP A 265 -2.92 15.06 20.59
N GLU A 266 -3.93 15.43 21.40
CA GLU A 266 -5.22 14.75 21.47
C GLU A 266 -6.23 15.26 20.44
N THR A 267 -5.93 16.36 19.76
CA THR A 267 -6.87 17.04 18.85
C THR A 267 -7.25 16.14 17.67
N ASN A 268 -8.55 15.98 17.42
CA ASN A 268 -9.06 15.16 16.33
C ASN A 268 -8.76 15.78 14.96
N TRP A 269 -8.53 14.94 13.93
CA TRP A 269 -8.37 15.38 12.53
C TRP A 269 -9.44 16.38 12.06
N LEU A 270 -10.72 16.15 12.36
CA LEU A 270 -11.79 17.02 11.89
C LEU A 270 -11.67 18.42 12.50
N GLU A 271 -11.34 18.50 13.80
CA GLU A 271 -11.11 19.77 14.49
C GLU A 271 -9.90 20.51 13.91
N VAL A 272 -8.81 19.79 13.66
CA VAL A 272 -7.62 20.36 13.00
C VAL A 272 -7.95 20.84 11.59
N ALA A 273 -8.63 20.05 10.77
CA ALA A 273 -8.99 20.41 9.41
C ALA A 273 -9.85 21.68 9.34
N THR A 274 -10.72 21.92 10.33
CA THR A 274 -11.49 23.18 10.40
C THR A 274 -10.61 24.40 10.67
N ARG A 275 -9.55 24.26 11.47
CA ARG A 275 -8.60 25.34 11.80
C ARG A 275 -7.65 25.67 10.64
N PHE A 276 -7.36 24.69 9.78
CA PHE A 276 -6.49 24.85 8.60
C PHE A 276 -7.29 25.11 7.29
N CYS A 277 -8.59 25.40 7.39
CA CYS A 277 -9.39 25.79 6.23
C CYS A 277 -8.83 27.07 5.57
N GLY A 278 -8.24 26.94 4.38
CA GLY A 278 -7.66 28.04 3.62
C GLY A 278 -6.13 28.05 3.52
N VAL A 279 -5.44 27.10 4.18
CA VAL A 279 -4.01 26.83 3.96
C VAL A 279 -3.83 26.01 2.67
N ASP A 280 -2.73 26.22 1.96
CA ASP A 280 -2.37 25.39 0.81
C ASP A 280 -2.15 23.94 1.27
N ASP A 281 -3.04 23.05 0.85
CA ASP A 281 -3.03 21.62 1.17
C ASP A 281 -2.21 20.82 0.13
N GLY A 282 -1.55 21.50 -0.81
CA GLY A 282 -0.79 20.88 -1.89
C GLY A 282 -1.67 20.24 -2.97
N LEU A 283 -3.00 20.40 -2.92
CA LEU A 283 -3.92 19.96 -3.96
C LEU A 283 -4.24 21.12 -4.90
N SER A 284 -4.25 20.83 -6.21
CA SER A 284 -4.52 21.85 -7.22
C SER A 284 -5.93 22.43 -7.06
N ALA A 285 -6.04 23.76 -7.08
CA ALA A 285 -7.31 24.46 -7.02
C ALA A 285 -8.20 24.23 -8.26
N ARG A 286 -7.60 23.74 -9.37
CA ARG A 286 -8.26 23.33 -10.61
C ARG A 286 -7.69 21.99 -11.07
N VAL A 287 -8.57 21.05 -11.35
CA VAL A 287 -8.26 19.75 -11.94
C VAL A 287 -8.63 19.77 -13.42
N ASP A 288 -7.75 19.30 -14.28
CA ASP A 288 -7.96 19.29 -15.72
C ASP A 288 -9.01 18.21 -16.09
N GLY A 289 -9.88 18.51 -17.05
CA GLY A 289 -10.92 17.57 -17.50
C GLY A 289 -12.18 17.49 -16.63
N LEU A 290 -12.30 18.30 -15.57
CA LEU A 290 -13.51 18.40 -14.75
C LEU A 290 -13.94 19.86 -14.58
N GLU A 291 -15.12 20.20 -15.10
CA GLU A 291 -15.78 21.49 -14.84
C GLU A 291 -16.64 21.40 -13.58
N LEU A 292 -16.08 21.77 -12.42
CA LEU A 292 -16.83 21.80 -11.15
C LEU A 292 -16.99 23.25 -10.66
N SER A 293 -18.10 23.51 -9.98
CA SER A 293 -18.27 24.77 -9.25
C SER A 293 -17.27 24.86 -8.08
N LYS A 294 -16.97 26.09 -7.62
CA LYS A 294 -16.07 26.29 -6.45
C LYS A 294 -16.53 25.52 -5.21
N SER A 295 -17.84 25.46 -4.96
CA SER A 295 -18.41 24.73 -3.82
C SER A 295 -18.23 23.22 -3.99
N ARG A 296 -18.46 22.69 -5.19
CA ARG A 296 -18.28 21.26 -5.48
C ARG A 296 -16.81 20.85 -5.39
N HIS A 297 -15.88 21.66 -5.91
CA HIS A 297 -14.45 21.45 -5.72
C HIS A 297 -14.06 21.33 -4.23
N ARG A 298 -14.59 22.22 -3.38
CA ARG A 298 -14.32 22.15 -1.94
C ARG A 298 -14.80 20.84 -1.31
N ILE A 299 -15.99 20.38 -1.69
CA ILE A 299 -16.56 19.14 -1.16
C ILE A 299 -15.70 17.93 -1.56
N GLU A 300 -15.33 17.81 -2.84
CA GLU A 300 -14.51 16.68 -3.28
C GLU A 300 -13.10 16.70 -2.67
N ARG A 301 -12.49 17.88 -2.51
CA ARG A 301 -11.22 18.04 -1.77
C ARG A 301 -11.30 17.52 -0.34
N LEU A 302 -12.35 17.91 0.39
CA LEU A 302 -12.54 17.48 1.78
C LEU A 302 -12.75 15.97 1.89
N LYS A 303 -13.46 15.35 0.95
CA LYS A 303 -13.58 13.88 0.88
C LYS A 303 -12.23 13.22 0.62
N GLY A 304 -11.49 13.71 -0.38
CA GLY A 304 -10.16 13.20 -0.73
C GLY A 304 -9.19 13.26 0.46
N LEU A 305 -9.08 14.42 1.11
CA LEU A 305 -8.24 14.60 2.31
C LEU A 305 -8.74 13.78 3.51
N GLY A 306 -10.06 13.65 3.66
CA GLY A 306 -10.66 12.86 4.73
C GLY A 306 -10.31 11.38 4.64
N ASN A 307 -10.26 10.84 3.41
CA ASN A 307 -9.97 9.44 3.12
C ASN A 307 -8.48 9.14 2.96
N ALA A 308 -7.66 10.15 2.65
CA ALA A 308 -6.23 9.96 2.48
C ALA A 308 -5.54 9.48 3.77
N ILE A 309 -4.47 8.72 3.58
CA ILE A 309 -3.47 8.46 4.61
C ILE A 309 -2.67 9.73 4.92
N VAL A 310 -1.94 9.73 6.03
CA VAL A 310 -0.92 10.75 6.32
C VAL A 310 0.40 10.27 5.72
N PRO A 311 0.90 10.85 4.60
CA PRO A 311 2.02 10.30 3.85
C PRO A 311 3.30 10.17 4.68
N GLN A 312 3.50 11.04 5.67
CA GLN A 312 4.68 11.02 6.55
C GLN A 312 4.78 9.72 7.35
N VAL A 313 3.65 9.07 7.70
CA VAL A 313 3.68 7.73 8.33
C VAL A 313 4.20 6.70 7.33
N ALA A 314 3.63 6.70 6.12
CA ALA A 314 4.01 5.76 5.07
C ALA A 314 5.48 5.94 4.64
N ILE A 315 6.01 7.17 4.62
CA ILE A 315 7.42 7.45 4.32
C ILE A 315 8.34 6.69 5.27
N GLU A 316 8.06 6.69 6.58
CA GLU A 316 8.91 5.98 7.55
C GLU A 316 8.81 4.45 7.39
N LEU A 317 7.62 3.92 7.09
CA LEU A 317 7.44 2.51 6.77
C LEU A 317 8.22 2.12 5.50
N PHE A 318 8.17 2.95 4.47
CA PHE A 318 8.85 2.72 3.20
C PHE A 318 10.37 2.82 3.30
N LYS A 319 10.89 3.74 4.13
CA LYS A 319 12.32 3.76 4.48
C LYS A 319 12.75 2.45 5.14
N ALA A 320 11.95 1.91 6.05
CA ALA A 320 12.24 0.62 6.69
C ALA A 320 12.23 -0.53 5.67
N ILE A 321 11.26 -0.55 4.75
CA ILE A 321 11.19 -1.54 3.65
C ILE A 321 12.44 -1.45 2.75
N MET A 322 12.86 -0.24 2.39
CA MET A 322 14.05 -0.01 1.55
C MET A 322 15.33 -0.57 2.18
N MET A 323 15.41 -0.65 3.50
CA MET A 323 16.58 -1.12 4.25
C MET A 323 16.58 -2.63 4.53
N SER A 324 15.54 -3.37 4.12
CA SER A 324 15.29 -4.79 4.48
C SER A 324 15.52 -5.81 3.36
#